data_AF-A0A5J6Z7S3-F1
#
_entry.id   AF-A0A5J6Z7S3-F1
#
_cell.length_a   1.000
_cell.length_b   1.000
_cell.length_c   1.000
_cell.angle_alpha   90.00
_cell.angle_beta   90.00
_cell.angle_gamma   90.00
#
_symmetry.space_group_name_H-M   'P 1'
#
loop_
_entity.id
_entity.type
_entity.pdbx_description
1 polymer ?
#
loop_
_entity_poly.entity_id
_entity_poly.type
_entity_poly.pdbx_seq_one_letter_code
_entity_poly.pdbx_strand_id
1 'polypeptide(L)'
;MPKTRPFFGRRGTLRTVYLAAAATSAVAAALPHDATTRLVKPTLMPLLAASSDLFATRRSRAGVVDTPRGAAGNSTPGDSETIAAKNPVDTALLLGGLAFGCLGDVILMGKDSRSDDLSVRASNLNKGAAAFAVNQFAYHALLTKQGTRPVKKHIALRIPAVLGGVLLASWKNKGALPAAAGYGTALAATSVLAEDHSPQAALGGNLFVASDGLILARLTMLKNMSRPDALVDGAVMATYVVAQMLLVDAIVQGMVGK
;
A
#
# COMPACT_ATOMS: atom_id res chain seq x y z
N MET A 1 -43.81 -2.92 11.52
CA MET A 1 -42.48 -2.27 11.43
C MET A 1 -41.48 -3.31 10.92
N PRO A 2 -40.96 -3.19 9.69
CA PRO A 2 -39.92 -4.10 9.23
C PRO A 2 -38.60 -3.71 9.88
N LYS A 3 -38.00 -4.66 10.63
CA LYS A 3 -36.63 -4.56 11.14
C LYS A 3 -35.66 -4.46 9.95
N THR A 4 -35.07 -3.30 9.77
CA THR A 4 -33.90 -3.10 8.91
C THR A 4 -32.75 -3.94 9.46
N ARG A 5 -32.50 -5.10 8.85
CA ARG A 5 -31.24 -5.82 9.07
C ARG A 5 -30.13 -4.98 8.42
N PRO A 6 -29.03 -4.67 9.14
CA PRO A 6 -27.94 -3.92 8.53
C PRO A 6 -27.31 -4.80 7.46
N PHE A 7 -27.48 -4.40 6.20
CA PHE A 7 -26.86 -5.02 5.04
C PHE A 7 -25.37 -4.64 5.03
N PHE A 8 -24.57 -5.24 5.91
CA PHE A 8 -23.12 -5.21 5.76
C PHE A 8 -22.78 -6.12 4.59
N GLY A 9 -22.65 -5.54 3.39
CA GLY A 9 -22.13 -6.26 2.24
C GLY A 9 -20.75 -6.86 2.56
N ARG A 10 -20.43 -8.02 1.97
CA ARG A 10 -19.19 -8.78 2.18
C ARG A 10 -17.91 -7.91 2.15
N ARG A 11 -17.91 -6.83 1.37
CA ARG A 11 -16.85 -5.81 1.31
C ARG A 11 -16.65 -5.05 2.62
N GLY A 12 -17.73 -4.59 3.24
CA GLY A 12 -17.68 -3.88 4.52
C GLY A 12 -17.06 -4.77 5.59
N THR A 13 -17.41 -6.06 5.61
CA THR A 13 -16.83 -7.02 6.55
C THR A 13 -15.33 -7.22 6.33
N LEU A 14 -14.87 -7.47 5.11
CA LEU A 14 -13.43 -7.65 4.83
C LEU A 14 -12.61 -6.39 5.10
N ARG A 15 -13.15 -5.21 4.81
CA ARG A 15 -12.51 -3.93 5.13
C ARG A 15 -12.38 -3.72 6.62
N THR A 16 -13.42 -4.03 7.40
CA THR A 16 -13.36 -3.99 8.87
C THR A 16 -12.32 -4.97 9.40
N VAL A 17 -12.23 -6.18 8.83
CA VAL A 17 -11.20 -7.17 9.22
C VAL A 17 -9.80 -6.65 8.91
N TYR A 18 -9.57 -6.07 7.73
CA TYR A 18 -8.30 -5.45 7.38
C TYR A 18 -7.93 -4.33 8.36
N LEU A 19 -8.86 -3.41 8.65
CA LEU A 19 -8.62 -2.31 9.58
C LEU A 19 -8.36 -2.80 11.02
N ALA A 20 -9.08 -3.83 11.46
CA ALA A 20 -8.84 -4.45 12.75
C ALA A 20 -7.44 -5.09 12.81
N ALA A 21 -7.06 -5.88 11.81
CA ALA A 21 -5.73 -6.48 11.71
C ALA A 21 -4.63 -5.42 11.65
N ALA A 22 -4.84 -4.34 10.90
CA ALA A 22 -3.94 -3.21 10.79
C ALA A 22 -3.76 -2.49 12.13
N ALA A 23 -4.85 -2.22 12.86
CA ALA A 23 -4.81 -1.62 14.18
C ALA A 23 -4.10 -2.54 15.19
N THR A 24 -4.40 -3.84 15.18
CA THR A 24 -3.71 -4.84 16.01
C THR A 24 -2.22 -4.87 15.71
N SER A 25 -1.82 -4.85 14.44
CA SER A 25 -0.41 -4.85 14.04
C SER A 25 0.30 -3.57 14.46
N ALA A 26 -0.35 -2.40 14.36
CA ALA A 26 0.23 -1.13 14.78
C ALA A 26 0.40 -1.04 16.30
N VAL A 27 -0.61 -1.48 17.07
CA VAL A 27 -0.51 -1.56 18.53
C VAL A 27 0.54 -2.58 18.95
N ALA A 28 0.59 -3.75 18.30
CA ALA A 28 1.59 -4.77 18.60
C ALA A 28 3.02 -4.29 18.30
N ALA A 29 3.24 -3.54 17.23
CA ALA A 29 4.53 -2.94 16.92
C ALA A 29 4.95 -1.86 17.93
N ALA A 30 3.98 -1.20 18.57
CA ALA A 30 4.23 -0.28 19.68
C ALA A 30 4.55 -0.98 21.02
N LEU A 31 4.45 -2.32 21.07
CA LEU A 31 4.77 -3.11 22.24
C LEU A 31 6.12 -3.83 22.06
N PRO A 32 6.84 -4.15 23.15
CA PRO A 32 8.13 -4.84 23.07
C PRO A 32 8.06 -6.28 22.52
N HIS A 33 6.85 -6.84 22.34
CA HIS A 33 6.63 -8.25 22.02
C HIS A 33 6.34 -8.46 20.53
N ASP A 34 7.34 -8.95 19.81
CA ASP A 34 7.35 -9.00 18.34
C ASP A 34 6.53 -10.16 17.72
N ALA A 35 6.08 -11.10 18.55
CA ALA A 35 5.39 -12.33 18.09
C ALA A 35 4.05 -12.04 17.40
N THR A 36 3.26 -11.12 17.96
CA THR A 36 1.94 -10.78 17.43
C THR A 36 2.06 -10.08 16.08
N THR A 37 3.01 -9.14 15.95
CA THR A 37 3.26 -8.45 14.67
C THR A 37 3.64 -9.48 13.61
N ARG A 38 4.55 -10.41 13.91
CA ARG A 38 5.00 -11.46 12.96
C ARG A 38 3.88 -12.37 12.45
N LEU A 39 2.85 -12.59 13.26
CA LEU A 39 1.68 -13.36 12.86
C LEU A 39 0.72 -12.55 11.98
N VAL A 40 0.45 -11.30 12.36
CA VAL A 40 -0.60 -10.50 11.72
C VAL A 40 -0.11 -9.88 10.41
N LYS A 41 1.12 -9.38 10.37
CA LYS A 41 1.61 -8.58 9.23
C LYS A 41 1.59 -9.32 7.88
N PRO A 42 1.97 -10.62 7.79
CA PRO A 42 1.88 -11.37 6.53
C PRO A 42 0.44 -11.50 5.98
N THR A 43 -0.56 -11.35 6.85
CA THR A 43 -1.97 -11.43 6.45
C THR A 43 -2.50 -10.11 5.87
N LEU A 44 -1.84 -8.97 6.13
CA LEU A 44 -2.34 -7.65 5.75
C LEU A 44 -2.44 -7.47 4.23
N MET A 45 -1.44 -7.90 3.47
CA MET A 45 -1.46 -7.77 2.01
C MET A 45 -2.51 -8.65 1.33
N PRO A 46 -2.63 -9.95 1.67
CA PRO A 46 -3.74 -10.77 1.21
C PRO A 46 -5.11 -10.21 1.60
N LEU A 47 -5.27 -9.73 2.84
CA LEU A 47 -6.51 -9.11 3.29
C LEU A 47 -6.81 -7.82 2.54
N LEU A 48 -5.80 -7.00 2.26
CA LEU A 48 -5.96 -5.77 1.49
C LEU A 48 -6.42 -6.08 0.07
N ALA A 49 -5.75 -7.01 -0.62
CA ALA A 49 -6.15 -7.48 -1.95
C ALA A 49 -7.59 -8.01 -1.95
N ALA A 50 -7.95 -8.85 -0.97
CA ALA A 50 -9.29 -9.40 -0.83
C ALA A 50 -10.37 -8.36 -0.47
N SER A 51 -10.00 -7.30 0.26
CA SER A 51 -10.91 -6.22 0.65
C SER A 51 -11.14 -5.18 -0.45
N SER A 52 -10.30 -5.18 -1.48
CA SER A 52 -10.41 -4.29 -2.63
C SER A 52 -11.55 -4.70 -3.57
N ASP A 53 -11.97 -3.80 -4.46
CA ASP A 53 -13.03 -4.07 -5.43
C ASP A 53 -12.63 -5.01 -6.57
N LEU A 54 -11.39 -5.52 -6.60
CA LEU A 54 -10.85 -6.39 -7.66
C LEU A 54 -11.80 -7.52 -8.07
N PHE A 55 -12.49 -8.12 -7.10
CA PHE A 55 -13.39 -9.25 -7.30
C PHE A 55 -14.87 -8.88 -7.22
N ALA A 56 -15.20 -7.58 -7.15
CA ALA A 56 -16.57 -7.13 -7.14
C ALA A 56 -17.19 -7.30 -8.54
N THR A 57 -18.32 -8.00 -8.62
CA THR A 57 -19.10 -8.12 -9.85
C THR A 57 -20.00 -6.89 -9.97
N ARG A 58 -19.71 -6.00 -10.93
CA ARG A 58 -20.62 -4.86 -11.20
C ARG A 58 -21.73 -5.37 -12.11
N ARG A 59 -22.98 -5.35 -11.62
CA ARG A 59 -24.15 -5.50 -12.49
C ARG A 59 -24.22 -4.22 -13.32
N SER A 60 -23.94 -4.29 -14.62
CA SER A 60 -24.18 -3.18 -15.54
C SER A 60 -25.62 -2.72 -15.35
N ARG A 61 -25.81 -1.49 -14.91
CA ARG A 61 -27.13 -0.86 -14.85
C ARG A 61 -27.48 -0.51 -16.29
N ALA A 62 -27.90 -1.52 -17.06
CA ALA A 62 -28.50 -1.32 -18.38
C ALA A 62 -29.64 -0.31 -18.22
N GLY A 63 -29.66 0.68 -19.11
CA GLY A 63 -30.35 1.95 -18.91
C GLY A 63 -31.82 1.83 -18.48
N VAL A 64 -32.17 2.59 -17.45
CA VAL A 64 -33.52 3.15 -17.36
C VAL A 64 -33.56 4.31 -18.34
N VAL A 65 -33.69 3.99 -19.62
CA VAL A 65 -34.26 4.90 -20.61
C VAL A 65 -35.73 4.55 -20.63
N ASP A 66 -36.56 5.42 -20.05
CA ASP A 66 -38.00 5.39 -20.29
C ASP A 66 -38.21 5.53 -21.81
N THR A 67 -38.49 4.41 -22.47
CA THR A 67 -39.05 4.39 -23.82
C THR A 67 -40.37 3.62 -23.78
N PRO A 68 -41.42 4.11 -24.45
CA PRO A 68 -42.76 3.56 -24.28
C PRO A 68 -42.89 2.22 -25.00
N ARG A 69 -43.49 1.26 -24.30
CA ARG A 69 -44.32 0.15 -24.81
C ARG A 69 -44.07 -0.31 -26.25
N GLY A 70 -43.39 -1.45 -26.38
CA GLY A 70 -43.58 -2.34 -27.53
C GLY A 70 -42.30 -2.82 -28.23
N ALA A 71 -41.53 -3.69 -27.58
CA ALA A 71 -40.71 -4.70 -28.26
C ALA A 71 -40.23 -5.73 -27.23
N ALA A 72 -40.67 -6.98 -27.38
CA ALA A 72 -40.10 -8.12 -26.68
C ALA A 72 -38.68 -8.37 -27.23
N GLY A 73 -37.69 -7.69 -26.66
CA GLY A 73 -36.28 -7.95 -26.90
C GLY A 73 -35.73 -8.88 -25.83
N ASN A 74 -35.20 -10.03 -26.24
CA ASN A 74 -34.46 -10.96 -25.39
C ASN A 74 -33.34 -10.22 -24.63
N SER A 75 -33.50 -10.03 -23.33
CA SER A 75 -32.42 -9.63 -22.45
C SER A 75 -31.52 -10.84 -22.21
N THR A 76 -30.36 -10.88 -22.87
CA THR A 76 -29.31 -11.87 -22.62
C THR A 76 -28.84 -11.76 -21.16
N PRO A 77 -28.86 -12.85 -20.37
CA PRO A 77 -28.31 -12.85 -19.02
C PRO A 77 -26.79 -12.99 -19.10
N GLY A 78 -26.03 -11.89 -19.22
CA GLY A 78 -24.59 -11.97 -19.53
C GLY A 78 -23.63 -11.04 -18.78
N ASP A 79 -23.97 -9.80 -18.48
CA ASP A 79 -22.90 -8.77 -18.40
C ASP A 79 -22.46 -8.44 -16.97
N SER A 80 -22.33 -9.45 -16.12
CA SER A 80 -21.81 -9.30 -14.75
C SER A 80 -20.39 -9.84 -14.69
N GLU A 81 -19.45 -9.08 -15.24
CA GLU A 81 -18.02 -9.43 -15.25
C GLU A 81 -17.29 -8.69 -14.11
N THR A 82 -16.29 -9.33 -13.51
CA THR A 82 -15.48 -8.74 -12.43
C THR A 82 -14.39 -7.84 -13.00
N ILE A 83 -13.88 -6.88 -12.21
CA ILE A 83 -12.74 -6.03 -12.63
C ILE A 83 -11.54 -6.89 -13.00
N ALA A 84 -11.27 -7.93 -12.20
CA ALA A 84 -10.19 -8.88 -12.44
C ALA A 84 -10.30 -9.59 -13.79
N ALA A 85 -11.51 -9.98 -14.19
CA ALA A 85 -11.76 -10.60 -15.49
C ALA A 85 -11.62 -9.59 -16.65
N LYS A 86 -12.08 -8.35 -16.44
CA LYS A 86 -11.98 -7.27 -17.45
C LYS A 86 -10.53 -6.81 -17.71
N ASN A 87 -9.69 -6.75 -16.66
CA ASN A 87 -8.32 -6.24 -16.74
C ASN A 87 -7.30 -7.24 -16.15
N PRO A 88 -7.15 -8.45 -16.73
CA PRO A 88 -6.40 -9.54 -16.10
C PRO A 88 -4.92 -9.21 -15.92
N VAL A 89 -4.31 -8.48 -16.86
CA VAL A 89 -2.89 -8.08 -16.78
C VAL A 89 -2.66 -7.07 -15.67
N ASP A 90 -3.51 -6.06 -15.55
CA ASP A 90 -3.37 -5.02 -14.54
C ASP A 90 -3.67 -5.58 -13.14
N THR A 91 -4.62 -6.50 -13.05
CA THR A 91 -4.87 -7.27 -11.82
C THR A 91 -3.67 -8.14 -11.46
N ALA A 92 -3.10 -8.89 -12.40
CA ALA A 92 -1.92 -9.70 -12.14
C ALA A 92 -0.72 -8.85 -11.69
N LEU A 93 -0.55 -7.68 -12.30
CA LEU A 93 0.50 -6.73 -11.94
C LEU A 93 0.29 -6.17 -10.52
N LEU A 94 -0.94 -5.79 -10.16
CA LEU A 94 -1.28 -5.31 -8.82
C LEU A 94 -1.07 -6.40 -7.76
N LEU A 95 -1.58 -7.61 -8.00
CA LEU A 95 -1.43 -8.73 -7.08
C LEU A 95 0.03 -9.17 -6.95
N GLY A 96 0.79 -9.18 -8.05
CA GLY A 96 2.23 -9.42 -8.05
C GLY A 96 2.97 -8.38 -7.21
N GLY A 97 2.67 -7.09 -7.39
CA GLY A 97 3.21 -6.01 -6.57
C GLY A 97 2.92 -6.22 -5.08
N LEU A 98 1.67 -6.50 -4.72
CA LEU A 98 1.27 -6.76 -3.33
C LEU A 98 1.95 -7.99 -2.73
N ALA A 99 2.18 -9.05 -3.51
CA ALA A 99 2.93 -10.21 -3.08
C ALA A 99 4.39 -9.85 -2.76
N PHE A 100 5.03 -9.01 -3.58
CA PHE A 100 6.37 -8.49 -3.30
C PHE A 100 6.39 -7.52 -2.10
N GLY A 101 5.33 -6.74 -1.90
CA GLY A 101 5.14 -5.95 -0.68
C GLY A 101 5.06 -6.83 0.57
N CYS A 102 4.30 -7.93 0.50
CA CYS A 102 4.22 -8.93 1.56
C CYS A 102 5.58 -9.58 1.84
N LEU A 103 6.33 -9.95 0.79
CA LEU A 103 7.67 -10.49 0.92
C LEU A 103 8.62 -9.49 1.60
N GLY A 104 8.57 -8.21 1.21
CA GLY A 104 9.31 -7.13 1.84
C GLY A 104 9.00 -7.02 3.33
N ASP A 105 7.72 -7.12 3.69
CA ASP A 105 7.29 -7.14 5.09
C ASP A 105 7.88 -8.31 5.87
N VAL A 106 7.84 -9.52 5.32
CA VAL A 106 8.41 -10.72 5.97
C VAL A 106 9.92 -10.58 6.17
N ILE A 107 10.65 -10.10 5.16
CA ILE A 107 12.10 -9.85 5.25
C ILE A 107 12.40 -8.80 6.32
N LEU A 108 11.69 -7.66 6.28
CA LEU A 108 11.95 -6.55 7.20
C LEU A 108 11.63 -6.92 8.66
N MET A 109 10.83 -7.96 8.92
CA MET A 109 10.51 -8.47 10.26
C MET A 109 11.43 -9.57 10.76
N GLY A 110 12.41 -9.97 9.96
CA GLY A 110 13.41 -10.95 10.38
C GLY A 110 14.10 -10.54 11.69
N LYS A 111 14.69 -11.51 12.39
CA LYS A 111 15.50 -11.30 13.61
C LYS A 111 16.58 -10.21 13.43
N ASP A 112 17.05 -10.01 12.21
CA ASP A 112 18.10 -9.06 11.85
C ASP A 112 17.63 -7.59 11.87
N SER A 113 16.32 -7.34 11.85
CA SER A 113 15.72 -5.99 11.85
C SER A 113 15.97 -5.18 13.13
N ARG A 114 16.14 -5.88 14.25
CA ARG A 114 16.43 -5.33 15.58
C ARG A 114 17.82 -5.72 16.09
N SER A 115 18.72 -6.12 15.20
CA SER A 115 20.12 -6.36 15.57
C SER A 115 20.75 -5.09 16.13
N ASP A 116 21.63 -5.20 17.14
CA ASP A 116 22.42 -4.06 17.62
C ASP A 116 23.47 -3.61 16.59
N ASP A 117 23.78 -4.46 15.62
CA ASP A 117 24.70 -4.17 14.52
C ASP A 117 23.99 -3.43 13.37
N LEU A 118 24.40 -2.18 13.16
CA LEU A 118 23.88 -1.31 12.10
C LEU A 118 24.10 -1.87 10.69
N SER A 119 25.16 -2.65 10.47
CA SER A 119 25.44 -3.27 9.17
C SER A 119 24.46 -4.40 8.86
N VAL A 120 24.13 -5.21 9.88
CA VAL A 120 23.12 -6.28 9.78
C VAL A 120 21.73 -5.68 9.53
N ARG A 121 21.36 -4.63 10.29
CA ARG A 121 20.09 -3.93 10.07
C ARG A 121 20.02 -3.32 8.67
N ALA A 122 21.10 -2.70 8.18
CA ALA A 122 21.15 -2.13 6.84
C ALA A 122 21.04 -3.19 5.73
N SER A 123 21.71 -4.34 5.90
CA SER A 123 21.59 -5.47 4.98
C SER A 123 20.15 -5.98 4.92
N ASN A 124 19.49 -6.13 6.09
CA ASN A 124 18.09 -6.53 6.14
C ASN A 124 17.16 -5.49 5.50
N LEU A 125 17.40 -4.20 5.77
CA LEU A 125 16.67 -3.10 5.14
C LEU A 125 16.80 -3.14 3.61
N ASN A 126 18.01 -3.32 3.08
CA ASN A 126 18.24 -3.37 1.62
C ASN A 126 17.51 -4.56 0.97
N LYS A 127 17.49 -5.73 1.61
CA LYS A 127 16.74 -6.90 1.11
C LYS A 127 15.24 -6.64 1.08
N GLY A 128 14.69 -6.07 2.16
CA GLY A 128 13.27 -5.69 2.22
C GLY A 128 12.94 -4.62 1.18
N ALA A 129 13.76 -3.58 1.08
CA ALA A 129 13.63 -2.47 0.14
C ALA A 129 13.66 -2.94 -1.33
N ALA A 130 14.45 -3.97 -1.66
CA ALA A 130 14.46 -4.57 -3.00
C ALA A 130 13.09 -5.19 -3.35
N ALA A 131 12.47 -5.92 -2.43
CA ALA A 131 11.13 -6.47 -2.63
C ALA A 131 10.07 -5.35 -2.71
N PHE A 132 10.16 -4.34 -1.84
CA PHE A 132 9.27 -3.18 -1.91
C PHE A 132 9.44 -2.39 -3.20
N ALA A 133 10.64 -2.28 -3.77
CA ALA A 133 10.86 -1.62 -5.05
C ALA A 133 10.04 -2.26 -6.18
N VAL A 134 9.96 -3.60 -6.20
CA VAL A 134 9.11 -4.31 -7.18
C VAL A 134 7.64 -3.93 -7.02
N ASN A 135 7.14 -3.81 -5.78
CA ASN A 135 5.80 -3.29 -5.52
C ASN A 135 5.62 -1.85 -6.03
N GLN A 136 6.58 -0.96 -5.77
CA GLN A 136 6.52 0.43 -6.23
C GLN A 136 6.50 0.51 -7.77
N PHE A 137 7.28 -0.33 -8.47
CA PHE A 137 7.27 -0.37 -9.93
C PHE A 137 5.94 -0.89 -10.50
N ALA A 138 5.29 -1.84 -9.84
CA ALA A 138 3.93 -2.23 -10.20
C ALA A 138 2.95 -1.05 -10.08
N TYR A 139 3.05 -0.27 -9.00
CA TYR A 139 2.27 0.96 -8.85
C TYR A 139 2.61 2.02 -9.90
N HIS A 140 3.88 2.22 -10.24
CA HIS A 140 4.27 3.16 -11.30
C HIS A 140 3.63 2.78 -12.63
N ALA A 141 3.71 1.51 -13.02
CA ALA A 141 3.13 1.02 -14.26
C ALA A 141 1.61 1.20 -14.30
N LEU A 142 0.89 0.86 -13.21
CA LEU A 142 -0.56 1.00 -13.11
C LEU A 142 -1.01 2.47 -13.11
N LEU A 143 -0.37 3.31 -12.30
CA LEU A 143 -0.69 4.74 -12.25
C LEU A 143 -0.40 5.42 -13.60
N THR A 144 0.70 5.06 -14.27
CA THR A 144 1.05 5.63 -15.58
C THR A 144 0.03 5.20 -16.64
N LYS A 145 -0.39 3.93 -16.63
CA LYS A 145 -1.49 3.44 -17.50
C LYS A 145 -2.80 4.18 -17.29
N GLN A 146 -3.06 4.64 -16.06
CA GLN A 146 -4.21 5.45 -15.69
C GLN A 146 -4.08 6.92 -16.09
N GLY A 147 -3.02 7.28 -16.82
CA GLY A 147 -2.83 8.61 -17.41
C GLY A 147 -2.12 9.61 -16.50
N THR A 148 -1.65 9.18 -15.31
CA THR A 148 -0.90 10.04 -14.38
C THR A 148 0.43 10.46 -15.00
N ARG A 149 0.88 11.67 -14.67
CA ARG A 149 2.13 12.25 -15.21
C ARG A 149 3.00 12.83 -14.09
N PRO A 150 4.33 12.78 -14.24
CA PRO A 150 5.23 13.46 -13.32
C PRO A 150 5.13 14.98 -13.49
N VAL A 151 4.43 15.66 -12.58
CA VAL A 151 4.35 17.12 -12.58
C VAL A 151 5.53 17.72 -11.80
N LYS A 152 6.20 18.72 -12.39
CA LYS A 152 7.39 19.38 -11.82
C LYS A 152 7.19 19.85 -10.37
N LYS A 153 6.03 20.43 -10.08
CA LYS A 153 5.67 20.89 -8.73
C LYS A 153 5.68 19.72 -7.73
N HIS A 154 5.08 18.59 -8.10
CA HIS A 154 5.00 17.41 -7.22
C HIS A 154 6.38 16.79 -7.01
N ILE A 155 7.22 16.75 -8.04
CA ILE A 155 8.64 16.32 -7.95
C ILE A 155 9.40 17.19 -6.95
N ALA A 156 9.30 18.52 -7.09
CA ALA A 156 10.00 19.47 -6.24
C ALA A 156 9.69 19.26 -4.74
N LEU A 157 8.45 18.93 -4.41
CA LEU A 157 8.03 18.66 -3.03
C LEU A 157 8.68 17.41 -2.41
N ARG A 158 9.20 16.47 -3.22
CA ARG A 158 9.82 15.23 -2.72
C ARG A 158 11.34 15.31 -2.65
N ILE A 159 11.95 16.32 -3.28
CA ILE A 159 13.40 16.55 -3.23
C ILE A 159 13.91 16.60 -1.78
N PRO A 160 13.31 17.37 -0.84
CA PRO A 160 13.80 17.40 0.54
C PRO A 160 13.74 16.04 1.24
N ALA A 161 12.70 15.24 0.97
CA ALA A 161 12.55 13.91 1.58
C ALA A 161 13.62 12.93 1.07
N VAL A 162 13.83 12.88 -0.25
CA VAL A 162 14.85 12.02 -0.86
C VAL A 162 16.25 12.45 -0.43
N LEU A 163 16.58 13.74 -0.55
CA LEU A 163 17.88 14.26 -0.15
C LEU A 163 18.12 14.07 1.35
N GLY A 164 17.12 14.34 2.19
CA GLY A 164 17.20 14.12 3.63
C GLY A 164 17.50 12.67 3.97
N GLY A 165 16.81 11.72 3.34
CA GLY A 165 17.07 10.29 3.52
C GLY A 165 18.47 9.88 3.07
N VAL A 166 18.90 10.30 1.88
CA VAL A 166 20.25 10.00 1.36
C VAL A 166 21.35 10.59 2.24
N LEU A 167 21.20 11.84 2.68
CA LEU A 167 22.16 12.51 3.56
C LEU A 167 22.23 11.81 4.93
N LEU A 168 21.07 11.48 5.51
CA LEU A 168 21.00 10.78 6.78
C LEU A 168 21.66 9.39 6.70
N ALA A 169 21.38 8.63 5.64
CA ALA A 169 22.02 7.34 5.39
C ALA A 169 23.53 7.51 5.19
N SER A 170 23.97 8.43 4.34
CA SER A 170 25.39 8.69 4.08
C SER A 170 26.17 9.03 5.36
N TRP A 171 25.57 9.82 6.25
CA TRP A 171 26.20 10.27 7.47
C TRP A 171 26.16 9.22 8.59
N LYS A 172 25.03 8.55 8.80
CA LYS A 172 24.82 7.67 9.97
C LYS A 172 25.01 6.19 9.67
N ASN A 173 24.73 5.74 8.45
CA ASN A 173 24.88 4.34 8.05
C ASN A 173 24.95 4.17 6.52
N LYS A 174 26.17 4.24 5.97
CA LYS A 174 26.40 4.12 4.52
C LYS A 174 25.86 2.81 3.92
N GLY A 175 25.73 1.75 4.73
CA GLY A 175 25.15 0.49 4.30
C GLY A 175 23.68 0.61 3.89
N ALA A 176 22.95 1.62 4.38
CA ALA A 176 21.55 1.86 4.04
C ALA A 176 21.36 2.71 2.78
N LEU A 177 22.43 3.17 2.14
CA LEU A 177 22.37 4.00 0.94
C LEU A 177 21.61 3.35 -0.23
N PRO A 178 21.75 2.04 -0.53
CA PRO A 178 20.96 1.42 -1.58
C PRO A 178 19.45 1.54 -1.35
N ALA A 179 18.99 1.30 -0.11
CA ALA A 179 17.59 1.51 0.26
C ALA A 179 17.18 3.00 0.21
N ALA A 180 17.96 3.89 0.80
CA ALA A 180 17.60 5.31 0.87
C ALA A 180 17.62 6.01 -0.51
N ALA A 181 18.62 5.74 -1.33
CA ALA A 181 18.78 6.35 -2.64
C ALA A 181 17.98 5.61 -3.72
N GLY A 182 18.13 4.29 -3.83
CA GLY A 182 17.49 3.50 -4.88
C GLY A 182 15.99 3.37 -4.63
N TYR A 183 15.64 2.63 -3.57
CA TYR A 183 14.24 2.39 -3.22
C TYR A 183 13.53 3.68 -2.78
N GLY A 184 14.16 4.54 -1.99
CA GLY A 184 13.57 5.82 -1.57
C GLY A 184 13.21 6.74 -2.74
N THR A 185 13.97 6.70 -3.85
CA THR A 185 13.61 7.43 -5.08
C THR A 185 12.42 6.77 -5.79
N ALA A 186 12.37 5.44 -5.88
CA ALA A 186 11.22 4.73 -6.44
C ALA A 186 9.93 5.05 -5.63
N LEU A 187 10.03 5.09 -4.31
CA LEU A 187 8.93 5.49 -3.43
C LEU A 187 8.50 6.95 -3.67
N ALA A 188 9.46 7.86 -3.78
CA ALA A 188 9.16 9.26 -4.10
C ALA A 188 8.46 9.40 -5.46
N ALA A 189 8.85 8.59 -6.46
CA ALA A 189 8.16 8.54 -7.75
C ALA A 189 6.70 8.05 -7.61
N THR A 190 6.44 7.05 -6.74
CA THR A 190 5.05 6.63 -6.44
C THR A 190 4.26 7.79 -5.83
N SER A 191 4.84 8.50 -4.86
CA SER A 191 4.21 9.68 -4.24
C SER A 191 3.90 10.77 -5.26
N VAL A 192 4.80 11.02 -6.22
CA VAL A 192 4.58 11.99 -7.31
C VAL A 192 3.44 11.56 -8.24
N LEU A 193 3.42 10.31 -8.70
CA LEU A 193 2.37 9.82 -9.60
C LEU A 193 1.01 9.75 -8.90
N ALA A 194 1.01 9.38 -7.62
CA ALA A 194 -0.20 9.32 -6.81
C ALA A 194 -0.83 10.70 -6.57
N GLU A 195 0.00 11.75 -6.48
CA GLU A 195 -0.45 13.14 -6.34
C GLU A 195 -1.26 13.62 -7.55
N ASP A 196 -0.85 13.22 -8.76
CA ASP A 196 -1.55 13.56 -10.02
C ASP A 196 -2.80 12.69 -10.26
N HIS A 197 -2.88 11.51 -9.63
CA HIS A 197 -4.00 10.59 -9.82
C HIS A 197 -5.31 11.05 -9.13
N SER A 198 -5.25 11.24 -7.82
CA SER A 198 -6.42 11.54 -6.98
C SER A 198 -6.00 11.99 -5.59
N PRO A 199 -6.81 12.79 -4.86
CA PRO A 199 -6.50 13.18 -3.48
C PRO A 199 -6.27 11.99 -2.53
N GLN A 200 -7.00 10.89 -2.75
CA GLN A 200 -6.85 9.67 -1.97
C GLN A 200 -5.48 9.02 -2.21
N ALA A 201 -5.08 8.85 -3.48
CA ALA A 201 -3.76 8.32 -3.83
C ALA A 201 -2.64 9.23 -3.32
N ALA A 202 -2.79 10.55 -3.46
CA ALA A 202 -1.86 11.56 -2.96
C ALA A 202 -1.57 11.37 -1.45
N LEU A 203 -2.63 11.25 -0.64
CA LEU A 203 -2.50 10.98 0.79
C LEU A 203 -1.78 9.64 1.05
N GLY A 204 -2.14 8.59 0.31
CA GLY A 204 -1.49 7.29 0.41
C GLY A 204 0.01 7.35 0.11
N GLY A 205 0.40 7.97 -1.01
CA GLY A 205 1.80 8.12 -1.41
C GLY A 205 2.62 8.95 -0.41
N ASN A 206 2.04 10.00 0.17
CA ASN A 206 2.72 10.82 1.18
C ASN A 206 2.89 10.09 2.52
N LEU A 207 1.88 9.34 2.96
CA LEU A 207 1.99 8.49 4.16
C LEU A 207 3.05 7.40 3.99
N PHE A 208 3.22 6.87 2.78
CA PHE A 208 4.25 5.87 2.51
C PHE A 208 5.66 6.46 2.64
N VAL A 209 5.90 7.64 2.05
CA VAL A 209 7.16 8.38 2.22
C VAL A 209 7.43 8.67 3.70
N ALA A 210 6.42 9.07 4.46
CA ALA A 210 6.56 9.29 5.89
C ALA A 210 6.93 8.01 6.65
N SER A 211 6.28 6.88 6.33
CA SER A 211 6.56 5.58 6.95
C SER A 211 8.01 5.14 6.75
N ASP A 212 8.53 5.22 5.53
CA ASP A 212 9.91 4.80 5.25
C ASP A 212 10.95 5.78 5.77
N GLY A 213 10.61 7.07 5.82
CA GLY A 213 11.40 8.08 6.53
C GLY A 213 11.53 7.73 8.02
N LEU A 214 10.45 7.27 8.66
CA LEU A 214 10.48 6.81 10.05
C LEU A 214 11.29 5.51 10.21
N ILE A 215 11.23 4.58 9.26
CA ILE A 215 12.10 3.37 9.27
C ILE A 215 13.58 3.78 9.25
N LEU A 216 13.95 4.73 8.36
CA LEU A 216 15.32 5.19 8.24
C LEU A 216 15.77 5.98 9.48
N ALA A 217 14.91 6.83 10.03
CA ALA A 217 15.16 7.53 11.29
C ALA A 217 15.38 6.54 12.44
N ARG A 218 14.52 5.52 12.53
CA ARG A 218 14.65 4.44 13.53
C ARG A 218 15.94 3.63 13.34
N LEU A 219 16.35 3.37 12.09
CA LEU A 219 17.61 2.69 11.78
C LEU A 219 18.83 3.49 12.26
N THR A 220 18.80 4.81 12.10
CA THR A 220 19.98 5.67 12.23
C THR A 220 20.07 6.40 13.57
N MET A 221 18.96 6.63 14.24
CA MET A 221 18.87 7.47 15.45
C MET A 221 18.39 6.71 16.69
N LEU A 222 17.66 5.60 16.53
CA LEU A 222 17.08 4.85 17.65
C LEU A 222 17.77 3.49 17.86
N LYS A 223 17.94 3.14 19.14
CA LYS A 223 18.63 1.93 19.60
C LYS A 223 17.78 1.16 20.63
N ASN A 224 18.04 -0.14 20.69
CA ASN A 224 17.84 -1.04 21.84
C ASN A 224 16.42 -1.10 22.43
N MET A 225 15.39 -1.34 21.59
CA MET A 225 14.01 -1.61 22.06
C MET A 225 13.48 -0.58 23.10
N SER A 226 13.97 0.65 23.03
CA SER A 226 13.59 1.73 23.93
C SER A 226 12.14 2.14 23.66
N ARG A 227 11.47 2.80 24.62
CA ARG A 227 10.08 3.28 24.41
C ARG A 227 9.92 4.12 23.13
N PRO A 228 10.85 5.03 22.77
CA PRO A 228 10.78 5.75 21.50
C PRO A 228 10.90 4.83 20.27
N ASP A 229 11.72 3.78 20.33
CA ASP A 229 11.89 2.80 19.25
C ASP A 229 10.57 2.08 18.95
N ALA A 230 9.86 1.63 19.99
CA ALA A 230 8.57 0.96 19.86
C ALA A 230 7.48 1.92 19.35
N LEU A 231 7.41 3.15 19.87
CA LEU A 231 6.43 4.15 19.40
C LEU A 231 6.63 4.49 17.92
N VAL A 232 7.89 4.62 17.47
CA VAL A 232 8.19 4.84 16.05
C VAL A 232 7.83 3.61 15.22
N ASP A 233 8.08 2.39 15.70
CA ASP A 233 7.68 1.15 15.01
C ASP A 233 6.16 1.06 14.83
N GLY A 234 5.38 1.42 15.87
CA GLY A 234 3.93 1.55 15.79
C GLY A 234 3.46 2.61 14.80
N ALA A 235 4.12 3.78 14.77
CA ALA A 235 3.82 4.85 13.83
C ALA A 235 4.16 4.46 12.38
N VAL A 236 5.27 3.76 12.14
CA VAL A 236 5.63 3.17 10.85
C VAL A 236 4.50 2.25 10.39
N MET A 237 4.03 1.33 11.25
CA MET A 237 2.94 0.42 10.90
C MET A 237 1.64 1.15 10.59
N ALA A 238 1.22 2.09 11.42
CA ALA A 238 -0.02 2.84 11.19
C ALA A 238 0.00 3.63 9.86
N THR A 239 1.11 4.30 9.57
CA THR A 239 1.26 5.06 8.32
C THR A 239 1.34 4.14 7.10
N TYR A 240 2.07 3.04 7.21
CA TYR A 240 2.26 2.06 6.13
C TYR A 240 0.95 1.39 5.69
N VAL A 241 0.18 0.85 6.63
CA VAL A 241 -1.05 0.11 6.31
C VAL A 241 -2.13 1.02 5.72
N VAL A 242 -2.20 2.26 6.20
CA VAL A 242 -3.11 3.27 5.63
C VAL A 242 -2.61 3.69 4.24
N ALA A 243 -1.31 3.90 4.07
CA ALA A 243 -0.73 4.24 2.77
C ALA A 243 -1.07 3.21 1.68
N GLN A 244 -0.79 1.94 1.97
CA GLN A 244 -1.05 0.82 1.07
C GLN A 244 -2.54 0.70 0.74
N MET A 245 -3.40 0.82 1.75
CA MET A 245 -4.84 0.78 1.57
C MET A 245 -5.35 1.88 0.62
N LEU A 246 -4.92 3.12 0.85
CA LEU A 246 -5.35 4.26 0.04
C LEU A 246 -4.86 4.16 -1.41
N LEU A 247 -3.62 3.71 -1.62
CA LEU A 247 -3.04 3.52 -2.95
C LEU A 247 -3.74 2.39 -3.72
N VAL A 248 -3.91 1.22 -3.10
CA VAL A 248 -4.57 0.06 -3.74
C VAL A 248 -6.01 0.41 -4.11
N ASP A 249 -6.75 1.02 -3.21
CA ASP A 249 -8.13 1.43 -3.49
C ASP A 249 -8.21 2.41 -4.66
N ALA A 250 -7.31 3.41 -4.71
CA ALA A 250 -7.31 4.39 -5.79
C ALA A 250 -6.92 3.76 -7.14
N ILE A 251 -5.93 2.86 -7.15
CA ILE A 251 -5.51 2.13 -8.36
C ILE A 251 -6.65 1.24 -8.85
N VAL A 252 -7.31 0.48 -7.97
CA VAL A 252 -8.44 -0.38 -8.34
C VAL A 252 -9.61 0.45 -8.88
N GLN A 253 -9.89 1.62 -8.28
CA GLN A 253 -10.88 2.56 -8.83
C GLN A 253 -10.49 3.04 -10.24
N GLY A 254 -9.22 3.34 -10.49
CA GLY A 254 -8.72 3.71 -11.81
C GLY A 254 -8.87 2.59 -12.86
N MET A 255 -8.73 1.32 -12.46
CA MET A 255 -8.94 0.16 -13.35
C MET A 255 -10.42 -0.02 -13.78
N VAL A 256 -11.38 0.51 -13.04
CA VAL A 256 -12.81 0.45 -13.40
C VAL A 256 -13.12 1.37 -14.59
N GLY A 257 -12.34 2.43 -14.77
CA GLY A 257 -12.72 3.58 -15.59
C GLY A 257 -13.76 4.45 -14.87
N LYS A 258 -13.64 5.78 -15.00
CA LYS A 258 -14.72 6.71 -14.66
C LYS A 258 -15.80 6.67 -15.72
#